data_AF-A0A6L7TQN3-F1
#
_entry.id   AF-A0A6L7TQN3-F1
#
_cell.length_a   1.000
_cell.length_b   1.000
_cell.length_c   1.000
_cell.angle_alpha   90.00
_cell.angle_beta   90.00
_cell.angle_gamma   90.00
#
_symmetry.space_group_name_H-M   'P 1'
#
loop_
_entity.id
_entity.type
_entity.pdbx_description
1 polymer ?
#
loop_
_entity_poly.entity_id
_entity_poly.type
_entity_poly.pdbx_seq_one_letter_code
_entity_poly.pdbx_strand_id
1 'polypeptide(L)'
;MTTITLESPASTVRLEELVDRLLATLFPLEDETVKPTLSLVRTVHEARRLRQSGDLNGALAALADLAAVGASDEQLRWLYAEWLDIARRQFAGENAALYSPATGRAAVLVPPSDDGSTLAVAAVLGMRWPVGKTVSRRSLRGLKPLVKGGASWL
;
A
#
# COMPACT_ATOMS: atom_id res chain seq x y z
N MET A 1 38.37 32.06 -35.33
CA MET A 1 38.58 30.99 -34.33
C MET A 1 37.63 31.27 -33.18
N THR A 2 36.58 30.47 -33.03
CA THR A 2 35.55 30.68 -32.00
C THR A 2 35.56 29.47 -31.08
N THR A 3 36.07 29.66 -29.87
CA THR A 3 36.16 28.62 -28.84
C THR A 3 34.80 28.50 -28.15
N ILE A 4 34.13 27.36 -28.28
CA ILE A 4 32.89 27.07 -27.55
C ILE A 4 33.28 26.37 -26.26
N THR A 5 33.19 27.08 -25.15
CA THR A 5 33.30 26.52 -23.81
C THR A 5 32.01 25.76 -23.51
N LEU A 6 32.09 24.43 -23.47
CA LEU A 6 31.01 23.59 -22.99
C LEU A 6 30.99 23.66 -21.46
N GLU A 7 30.17 24.55 -20.91
CA GLU A 7 29.80 24.48 -19.50
C GLU A 7 29.04 23.17 -19.25
N SER A 8 29.61 22.34 -18.38
CA SER A 8 29.00 21.10 -17.91
C SER A 8 27.97 21.45 -16.83
N PRO A 9 26.66 21.21 -17.03
CA PRO A 9 25.73 21.30 -15.91
C PRO A 9 25.88 20.04 -15.07
N ALA A 10 26.60 20.18 -13.96
CA ALA A 10 26.52 19.29 -12.81
C ALA A 10 25.12 19.39 -12.20
N SER A 11 24.14 18.73 -12.81
CA SER A 11 22.84 18.48 -12.20
C SER A 11 22.74 16.98 -11.98
N THR A 12 23.08 16.54 -10.77
CA THR A 12 22.74 15.21 -10.27
C THR A 12 21.21 15.15 -10.14
N VAL A 13 20.52 14.97 -11.26
CA VAL A 13 19.07 14.75 -11.28
C VAL A 13 18.82 13.52 -10.42
N ARG A 14 18.14 13.71 -9.29
CA ARG A 14 17.79 12.58 -8.42
C ARG A 14 16.88 11.66 -9.22
N LEU A 15 17.05 10.35 -9.05
CA LEU A 15 16.29 9.34 -9.80
C LEU A 15 14.78 9.61 -9.77
N GLU A 16 14.28 10.11 -8.63
CA GLU A 16 12.90 10.52 -8.42
C GLU A 16 12.44 11.60 -9.40
N GLU A 17 13.28 12.60 -9.66
CA GLU A 17 12.98 13.71 -10.58
C GLU A 17 13.08 13.28 -12.05
N LEU A 18 13.95 12.30 -12.34
CA LEU A 18 14.04 11.70 -13.68
C LEU A 18 12.81 10.82 -13.96
N VAL A 19 12.33 10.08 -12.97
CA VAL A 19 11.09 9.32 -13.05
C VAL A 19 9.89 10.26 -13.21
N ASP A 20 9.79 11.32 -12.42
CA ASP A 20 8.70 12.29 -12.51
C ASP A 20 8.70 12.99 -13.88
N ARG A 21 9.87 13.33 -14.45
CA ARG A 21 9.98 13.87 -15.82
C ARG A 21 9.60 12.85 -16.89
N LEU A 22 10.04 11.60 -16.76
CA LEU A 22 9.71 10.55 -17.72
C LEU A 22 8.20 10.30 -17.74
N LEU A 23 7.57 10.25 -16.57
CA LEU A 23 6.13 10.07 -16.43
C LEU A 23 5.34 11.25 -17.00
N ALA A 24 5.76 12.49 -16.73
CA ALA A 24 5.13 13.69 -17.29
C ALA A 24 5.24 13.77 -18.83
N THR A 25 6.33 13.22 -19.40
CA THR A 25 6.56 13.22 -20.85
C THR A 25 5.77 12.12 -21.55
N LEU A 26 5.65 10.95 -20.92
CA LEU A 26 4.92 9.79 -21.47
C LEU A 26 3.40 9.93 -21.35
N PHE A 27 2.93 10.73 -20.39
CA PHE A 27 1.51 11.00 -20.15
C PHE A 27 1.27 12.51 -20.08
N PRO A 28 1.28 13.24 -21.21
CA PRO A 28 0.95 14.66 -21.23
C PRO A 28 -0.50 14.84 -20.76
N LEU A 29 -0.65 15.43 -19.59
CA LEU A 29 -1.87 15.47 -18.79
C LEU A 29 -2.80 16.62 -19.20
N GLU A 30 -3.90 16.33 -19.90
CA GLU A 30 -5.11 17.19 -19.92
C GLU A 30 -6.24 16.68 -19.02
N ASP A 31 -6.07 15.52 -18.36
CA ASP A 31 -7.17 14.83 -17.68
C ASP A 31 -6.91 14.63 -16.17
N GLU A 32 -7.82 15.15 -15.34
CA GLU A 32 -7.76 15.13 -13.88
C GLU A 32 -7.75 13.71 -13.29
N THR A 33 -8.20 12.73 -14.09
CA THR A 33 -8.27 11.29 -13.81
C THR A 33 -6.91 10.57 -13.80
N VAL A 34 -5.88 11.16 -14.39
CA VAL A 34 -4.56 10.51 -14.51
C VAL A 34 -3.68 10.81 -13.29
N LYS A 35 -3.90 11.93 -12.58
CA LYS A 35 -3.23 12.25 -11.31
C LYS A 35 -3.39 11.16 -10.22
N PRO A 36 -4.60 10.65 -9.93
CA PRO A 36 -4.77 9.57 -8.94
C PRO A 36 -4.15 8.26 -9.41
N THR A 37 -4.12 7.97 -10.71
CA THR A 37 -3.50 6.77 -11.27
C THR A 37 -1.97 6.79 -11.14
N LEU A 38 -1.33 7.92 -11.46
CA LEU A 38 0.12 8.11 -11.26
C LEU A 38 0.49 8.06 -9.76
N SER A 39 -0.36 8.63 -8.90
CA SER A 39 -0.20 8.52 -7.44
C SER A 39 -0.26 7.07 -6.97
N LEU A 40 -1.21 6.27 -7.44
CA LEU A 40 -1.34 4.85 -7.07
C LEU A 40 -0.12 4.05 -7.53
N VAL A 41 0.28 4.18 -8.80
CA VAL A 41 1.41 3.42 -9.36
C VAL A 41 2.69 3.74 -8.59
N ARG A 42 2.95 5.03 -8.32
CA ARG A 42 4.10 5.48 -7.53
C ARG A 42 4.07 4.90 -6.11
N THR A 43 2.92 4.97 -5.43
CA THR A 43 2.77 4.41 -4.08
C THR A 43 3.01 2.90 -4.04
N VAL A 44 2.49 2.15 -5.02
CA VAL A 44 2.74 0.70 -5.09
C VAL A 44 4.21 0.38 -5.37
N HIS A 45 4.87 1.13 -6.25
CA HIS A 45 6.30 0.97 -6.48
C HIS A 45 7.11 1.26 -5.20
N GLU A 46 6.75 2.29 -4.45
CA GLU A 46 7.41 2.60 -3.18
C GLU A 46 7.20 1.51 -2.14
N ALA A 47 5.96 1.02 -1.99
CA ALA A 47 5.68 -0.10 -1.09
C ALA A 47 6.45 -1.37 -1.47
N ARG A 48 6.62 -1.65 -2.77
CA ARG A 48 7.44 -2.77 -3.26
C ARG A 48 8.92 -2.57 -2.94
N ARG A 49 9.45 -1.34 -3.08
CA ARG A 49 10.83 -1.00 -2.71
C ARG A 49 11.06 -1.22 -1.21
N LEU A 50 10.17 -0.71 -0.37
CA LEU A 50 10.22 -0.90 1.09
C LEU A 50 10.15 -2.38 1.45
N ARG A 51 9.23 -3.15 0.85
CA ARG A 51 9.15 -4.60 1.00
C ARG A 51 10.46 -5.31 0.63
N GLN A 52 11.12 -4.91 -0.46
CA GLN A 52 12.39 -5.50 -0.88
C GLN A 52 13.53 -5.19 0.09
N SER A 53 13.51 -4.01 0.72
CA SER A 53 14.46 -3.63 1.77
C SER A 53 14.19 -4.30 3.13
N GLY A 54 13.05 -4.99 3.28
CA GLY A 54 12.62 -5.64 4.51
C GLY A 54 11.75 -4.77 5.43
N ASP A 55 11.52 -3.50 5.08
CA ASP A 55 10.61 -2.61 5.83
C ASP A 55 9.15 -2.86 5.45
N LEU A 56 8.57 -3.92 6.01
CA LEU A 56 7.18 -4.29 5.76
C LEU A 56 6.18 -3.32 6.41
N ASN A 57 6.52 -2.75 7.57
CA ASN A 57 5.66 -1.77 8.25
C ASN A 57 5.57 -0.46 7.45
N GLY A 58 6.70 0.05 6.96
CA GLY A 58 6.73 1.18 6.06
C GLY A 58 5.96 0.91 4.78
N ALA A 59 6.09 -0.29 4.20
CA ALA A 59 5.34 -0.68 3.01
C ALA A 59 3.81 -0.70 3.24
N LEU A 60 3.35 -1.20 4.39
CA LEU A 60 1.93 -1.17 4.76
C LEU A 60 1.41 0.24 4.97
N ALA A 61 2.18 1.09 5.66
CA ALA A 61 1.82 2.48 5.91
C ALA A 61 1.70 3.27 4.60
N ALA A 62 2.66 3.10 3.68
CA ALA A 62 2.64 3.75 2.37
C ALA A 62 1.34 3.45 1.58
N LEU A 63 0.83 2.22 1.68
CA LEU A 63 -0.42 1.82 1.02
C LEU A 63 -1.68 2.23 1.81
N ALA A 64 -1.58 2.32 3.13
CA ALA A 64 -2.70 2.69 3.99
C ALA A 64 -3.19 4.12 3.75
N ASP A 65 -2.25 5.04 3.51
CA ASP A 65 -2.49 6.47 3.32
C ASP A 65 -3.01 6.81 1.91
N LEU A 66 -3.06 5.83 1.01
CA LEU A 66 -3.56 6.08 -0.34
C LEU A 66 -5.07 6.31 -0.32
N ALA A 67 -5.45 7.58 -0.51
CA ALA A 67 -6.82 7.96 -0.78
C ALA A 67 -7.21 7.43 -2.17
N ALA A 68 -7.83 6.24 -2.23
CA ALA A 68 -8.29 5.64 -3.48
C ALA A 68 -9.55 6.29 -4.07
N VAL A 69 -9.75 7.59 -3.81
CA VAL A 69 -10.88 8.37 -4.33
C VAL A 69 -10.74 8.48 -5.84
N GLY A 70 -11.71 7.95 -6.57
CA GLY A 70 -11.69 7.91 -8.04
C GLY A 70 -10.88 6.75 -8.65
N ALA A 71 -10.36 5.83 -7.85
CA ALA A 71 -9.71 4.62 -8.37
C ALA A 71 -10.75 3.65 -8.97
N SER A 72 -10.38 2.99 -10.07
CA SER A 72 -11.21 1.94 -10.67
C SER A 72 -11.21 0.68 -9.79
N ASP A 73 -12.22 -0.18 -9.97
CA ASP A 73 -12.28 -1.46 -9.26
C ASP A 73 -11.04 -2.35 -9.49
N GLU A 74 -10.48 -2.29 -10.70
CA GLU A 74 -9.25 -3.01 -11.03
C GLU A 74 -8.04 -2.49 -10.23
N GLN A 75 -7.91 -1.17 -10.14
CA GLN A 75 -6.89 -0.52 -9.34
C GLN A 75 -7.04 -0.85 -7.85
N LEU A 76 -8.27 -0.86 -7.33
CA LEU A 76 -8.55 -1.24 -5.93
C LEU A 76 -8.21 -2.72 -5.66
N ARG A 77 -8.49 -3.62 -6.62
CA ARG A 77 -8.10 -5.03 -6.51
C ARG A 77 -6.59 -5.21 -6.52
N TRP A 78 -5.90 -4.49 -7.39
CA TRP A 78 -4.43 -4.53 -7.45
C TRP A 78 -3.80 -4.02 -6.14
N LEU A 79 -4.25 -2.86 -5.65
CA LEU A 79 -3.83 -2.29 -4.38
C LEU A 79 -4.05 -3.27 -3.22
N TYR A 80 -5.24 -3.87 -3.16
CA TYR A 80 -5.58 -4.85 -2.14
C TYR A 80 -4.68 -6.08 -2.20
N ALA A 81 -4.37 -6.60 -3.39
CA ALA A 81 -3.49 -7.75 -3.55
C ALA A 81 -2.06 -7.47 -3.05
N GLU A 82 -1.50 -6.30 -3.37
CA GLU A 82 -0.17 -5.89 -2.91
C GLU A 82 -0.12 -5.70 -1.39
N TRP A 83 -1.10 -4.98 -0.84
CA TRP A 83 -1.21 -4.79 0.61
C TRP A 83 -1.35 -6.15 1.33
N LEU A 84 -2.14 -7.07 0.79
CA LEU A 84 -2.35 -8.39 1.39
C LEU A 84 -1.10 -9.27 1.35
N ASP A 85 -0.29 -9.22 0.29
CA ASP A 85 1.00 -9.94 0.24
C ASP A 85 1.96 -9.43 1.32
N ILE A 86 2.06 -8.11 1.50
CA ILE A 86 2.90 -7.51 2.54
C ILE A 86 2.37 -7.91 3.93
N ALA A 87 1.05 -7.77 4.17
CA ALA A 87 0.42 -8.11 5.44
C ALA A 87 0.64 -9.59 5.82
N ARG A 88 0.50 -10.52 4.86
CA ARG A 88 0.76 -11.94 5.11
C ARG A 88 2.19 -12.21 5.54
N ARG A 89 3.16 -11.48 4.99
CA ARG A 89 4.58 -11.63 5.36
C ARG A 89 4.85 -11.04 6.75
N GLN A 90 4.31 -9.86 7.02
CA GLN A 90 4.51 -9.16 8.28
C GLN A 90 3.93 -9.95 9.47
N PHE A 91 2.72 -10.49 9.30
CA PHE A 91 1.97 -11.14 10.37
C PHE A 91 1.99 -12.68 10.30
N ALA A 92 2.94 -13.27 9.56
CA ALA A 92 3.01 -14.71 9.30
C ALA A 92 3.16 -15.58 10.57
N GLY A 93 3.63 -15.00 11.68
CA GLY A 93 3.84 -15.69 12.96
C GLY A 93 2.78 -15.37 14.03
N GLU A 94 1.81 -14.51 13.72
CA GLU A 94 0.79 -14.07 14.67
C GLU A 94 -0.55 -14.76 14.39
N ASN A 95 -1.42 -14.85 15.40
CA ASN A 95 -2.81 -15.31 15.23
C ASN A 95 -3.67 -14.20 14.60
N ALA A 96 -3.18 -13.65 13.47
CA ALA A 96 -3.75 -12.50 12.80
C ALA A 96 -4.96 -12.90 11.95
N ALA A 97 -5.97 -12.03 11.94
CA ALA A 97 -7.17 -12.17 11.14
C ALA A 97 -7.33 -10.98 10.20
N LEU A 98 -7.82 -11.26 9.00
CA LEU A 98 -8.20 -10.29 8.00
C LEU A 98 -9.69 -9.98 8.13
N TYR A 99 -10.00 -8.68 8.16
CA TYR A 99 -11.35 -8.15 8.00
C TYR A 99 -11.41 -7.35 6.70
N SER A 100 -12.38 -7.63 5.83
CA SER A 100 -12.58 -6.92 4.57
C SER A 100 -14.07 -6.66 4.34
N PRO A 101 -14.56 -5.44 4.66
CA PRO A 101 -15.99 -5.12 4.51
C PRO A 101 -16.39 -4.76 3.07
N ALA A 102 -15.43 -4.37 2.22
CA ALA A 102 -15.66 -3.98 0.82
C ALA A 102 -14.34 -4.01 0.03
N THR A 103 -14.43 -3.96 -1.29
CA THR A 103 -13.28 -3.83 -2.20
C THR A 103 -12.41 -2.63 -1.82
N GLY A 104 -11.09 -2.82 -1.75
CA GLY A 104 -10.15 -1.75 -1.39
C GLY A 104 -10.20 -1.35 0.09
N ARG A 105 -10.97 -2.05 0.94
CA ARG A 105 -11.06 -1.79 2.37
C ARG A 105 -10.71 -3.06 3.15
N ALA A 106 -9.71 -2.95 4.02
CA ALA A 106 -9.26 -4.07 4.82
C ALA A 106 -8.59 -3.64 6.12
N ALA A 107 -8.55 -4.56 7.08
CA ALA A 107 -7.76 -4.43 8.29
C ALA A 107 -7.17 -5.78 8.69
N VAL A 108 -5.92 -5.76 9.16
CA VAL A 108 -5.33 -6.87 9.91
C VAL A 108 -5.61 -6.65 11.38
N LEU A 109 -6.06 -7.70 12.05
CA LEU A 109 -6.47 -7.70 13.43
C LEU A 109 -5.71 -8.79 14.19
N VAL A 110 -5.17 -8.46 15.36
CA VAL A 110 -4.37 -9.39 16.18
C VAL A 110 -4.98 -9.47 17.58
N PRO A 111 -5.04 -10.64 18.22
CA PRO A 111 -5.54 -10.75 19.59
C PRO A 111 -4.57 -10.05 20.55
N PRO A 112 -5.01 -9.06 21.34
CA PRO A 112 -4.16 -8.41 22.33
C PRO A 112 -3.98 -9.26 23.60
N SER A 113 -4.85 -10.25 23.81
CA SER A 113 -4.83 -11.17 24.94
C SER A 113 -5.40 -12.53 24.54
N ASP A 114 -5.08 -13.58 25.31
CA ASP A 114 -5.50 -14.96 25.04
C ASP A 114 -7.01 -15.20 25.19
N ASP A 115 -7.75 -14.24 25.75
CA ASP A 115 -9.21 -14.32 25.89
C ASP A 115 -9.96 -14.34 24.53
N GLY A 116 -9.30 -13.88 23.46
CA GLY A 116 -9.80 -13.90 22.08
C GLY A 116 -11.08 -13.09 21.83
N SER A 117 -11.58 -12.37 22.83
CA SER A 117 -12.86 -11.67 22.79
C SER A 117 -12.79 -10.36 22.01
N THR A 118 -11.61 -9.74 22.04
CA THR A 118 -11.28 -8.50 21.36
C THR A 118 -10.09 -8.71 20.43
N LEU A 119 -9.97 -7.84 19.43
CA LEU A 119 -8.84 -7.80 18.51
C LEU A 119 -8.34 -6.37 18.40
N ALA A 120 -7.03 -6.18 18.34
CA ALA A 120 -6.39 -4.90 18.07
C ALA A 120 -6.12 -4.75 16.57
N VAL A 121 -6.36 -3.56 16.03
CA VAL A 121 -6.03 -3.23 14.64
C VAL A 121 -4.52 -3.11 14.49
N ALA A 122 -3.90 -3.95 13.68
CA ALA A 122 -2.46 -3.94 13.43
C ALA A 122 -2.08 -3.20 12.14
N ALA A 123 -2.93 -3.28 11.10
CA ALA A 123 -2.74 -2.56 9.83
C ALA A 123 -4.10 -2.31 9.17
N VAL A 124 -4.18 -1.28 8.33
CA VAL A 124 -5.40 -0.92 7.60
C VAL A 124 -5.13 -0.60 6.13
N LEU A 125 -6.16 -0.72 5.31
CA LEU A 125 -6.21 -0.28 3.93
C LEU A 125 -7.58 0.40 3.70
N GLY A 126 -7.60 1.66 3.27
CA GLY A 126 -8.86 2.35 2.91
C GLY A 126 -9.88 2.45 4.06
N MET A 127 -9.45 2.31 5.31
CA MET A 127 -10.30 2.37 6.50
C MET A 127 -9.84 3.49 7.43
N ARG A 128 -10.80 4.14 8.10
CA ARG A 128 -10.54 5.20 9.09
C ARG A 128 -10.29 4.65 10.51
N TRP A 129 -9.84 3.40 10.61
CA TRP A 129 -9.53 2.82 11.92
C TRP A 129 -8.08 3.14 12.27
N PRO A 130 -7.81 3.73 13.44
CA PRO A 130 -6.44 3.89 13.88
C PRO A 130 -5.84 2.52 14.24
N VAL A 131 -4.55 2.34 13.93
CA VAL A 131 -3.75 1.22 14.42
C VAL A 131 -3.74 1.26 15.96
N GLY A 132 -3.81 0.09 16.59
CA GLY A 132 -3.96 -0.08 18.03
C GLY A 132 -5.41 -0.03 18.53
N LYS A 133 -6.38 0.38 17.71
CA LYS A 133 -7.80 0.36 18.10
C LYS A 133 -8.26 -1.06 18.43
N THR A 134 -8.91 -1.23 19.57
CA THR A 134 -9.55 -2.48 19.95
C THR A 134 -10.97 -2.57 19.41
N VAL A 135 -11.32 -3.73 18.85
CA VAL A 135 -12.63 -4.04 18.28
C VAL A 135 -13.12 -5.38 18.81
N SER A 136 -14.43 -5.50 19.08
CA SER A 136 -15.01 -6.75 19.55
C SER A 136 -15.11 -7.75 18.39
N ARG A 137 -14.64 -8.98 18.59
CA ARG A 137 -14.71 -10.04 17.58
C ARG A 137 -16.16 -10.33 17.15
N ARG A 138 -17.13 -10.19 18.06
CA ARG A 138 -18.57 -10.41 17.78
C ARG A 138 -19.17 -9.37 16.82
N SER A 139 -18.59 -8.17 16.77
CA SER A 139 -19.04 -7.11 15.86
C SER A 139 -18.53 -7.27 14.43
N LEU A 140 -17.56 -8.16 14.23
CA LEU A 140 -16.86 -8.35 12.96
C LEU A 140 -17.27 -9.66 12.31
N ARG A 141 -18.17 -9.55 11.33
CA ARG A 141 -18.58 -10.70 10.51
C ARG A 141 -17.55 -10.97 9.42
N GLY A 142 -17.39 -12.24 9.05
CA GLY A 142 -16.57 -12.64 7.91
C GLY A 142 -15.05 -12.52 8.13
N LEU A 143 -14.59 -12.58 9.39
CA LEU A 143 -13.16 -12.63 9.70
C LEU A 143 -12.52 -13.89 9.12
N LYS A 144 -11.34 -13.71 8.51
CA LYS A 144 -10.61 -14.76 7.82
C LYS A 144 -9.18 -14.84 8.37
N PRO A 145 -8.73 -15.98 8.93
CA PRO A 145 -7.35 -16.11 9.40
C PRO A 145 -6.35 -15.82 8.28
N LEU A 146 -5.26 -15.14 8.62
CA LEU A 146 -4.13 -14.99 7.70
C LEU A 146 -3.31 -16.27 7.72
N VAL A 147 -3.51 -17.13 6.71
CA VAL A 147 -2.72 -18.35 6.54
C VAL A 147 -1.50 -18.06 5.67
N LYS A 148 -0.36 -18.67 6.02
CA LYS A 148 0.88 -18.59 5.26
C LYS A 148 0.71 -19.29 3.91
N GLY A 149 1.17 -18.65 2.82
CA GLY A 149 1.16 -19.21 1.47
C GLY A 149 -0.03 -18.78 0.62
N GLY A 150 0.23 -18.52 -0.66
CA GLY A 150 -0.71 -17.91 -1.61
C GLY A 150 -1.88 -18.77 -2.08
N ALA A 151 -2.28 -19.80 -1.34
CA ALA A 151 -3.27 -20.78 -1.78
C ALA A 151 -4.42 -20.95 -0.79
N SER A 152 -5.22 -19.91 -0.55
CA SER A 152 -6.60 -20.12 -0.09
C SER A 152 -7.52 -18.90 -0.25
N TRP A 153 -7.31 -17.99 -1.20
CA TRP A 153 -8.21 -16.84 -1.35
C TRP A 153 -8.29 -16.35 -2.81
N LEU A 154 -8.86 -17.20 -3.67
CA LEU A 154 -9.65 -16.78 -4.83
C LEU A 154 -11.09 -17.23 -4.57
#